data_AF-A0A3E0X1C7-F1
#
_entry.id   AF-A0A3E0X1C7-F1
#
_cell.length_a   1.000
_cell.length_b   1.000
_cell.length_c   1.000
_cell.angle_alpha   90.00
_cell.angle_beta   90.00
_cell.angle_gamma   90.00
#
_symmetry.space_group_name_H-M   'P 1'
#
loop_
_entity.id
_entity.type
_entity.pdbx_description
1 polymer ?
#
loop_
_entity_poly.entity_id
_entity_poly.type
_entity_poly.pdbx_seq_one_letter_code
_entity_poly.pdbx_strand_id
1 'polypeptide(L)' 'MGDIRDWPRPLPAGAIGRYRPTSWLNLSQLEPAEKAAHWQEIREQQPALAALLAEPGFQALRTQFNADVMIETEPHD' A
#
# COMPACT_ATOMS: atom_id res chain seq x y z
N MET A 1 -13.53 25.95 -10.69
CA MET A 1 -13.79 24.67 -11.40
C MET A 1 -12.43 24.09 -11.74
N GLY A 2 -12.00 23.02 -11.07
CA GLY A 2 -10.70 22.37 -11.33
C GLY A 2 -10.80 21.41 -12.51
N ASP A 3 -9.81 21.49 -13.42
CA ASP A 3 -9.75 20.78 -14.69
C ASP A 3 -9.39 19.29 -14.48
N ILE A 4 -10.15 18.36 -15.06
CA ILE A 4 -10.07 16.89 -14.88
C ILE A 4 -8.82 16.27 -15.58
N ARG A 5 -7.90 17.11 -16.07
CA ARG A 5 -6.75 16.68 -16.89
C ARG A 5 -5.56 16.10 -16.11
N ASP A 6 -5.63 16.07 -14.79
CA ASP A 6 -4.57 15.53 -13.93
C ASP A 6 -4.85 14.10 -13.43
N TRP A 7 -5.73 13.35 -14.11
CA TRP A 7 -5.93 11.93 -13.79
C TRP A 7 -4.84 11.08 -14.46
N PRO A 8 -4.16 10.15 -13.75
CA PRO A 8 -3.17 9.27 -14.35
C PRO A 8 -3.81 8.43 -15.46
N ARG A 9 -3.16 8.40 -16.63
CA ARG A 9 -3.67 7.71 -17.83
C ARG A 9 -3.86 6.21 -17.55
N PRO A 10 -4.90 5.56 -18.13
CA PRO A 10 -5.06 4.11 -18.02
C PRO A 10 -3.85 3.41 -18.66
N LEU A 11 -3.25 2.47 -17.92
CA LEU A 11 -2.14 1.67 -18.40
C LEU A 11 -2.58 0.82 -19.61
N PRO A 12 -1.70 0.63 -20.62
CA PRO A 12 -2.04 -0.16 -21.80
C PRO A 12 -2.32 -1.62 -21.42
N ALA A 13 -3.47 -2.12 -21.89
CA ALA A 13 -3.92 -3.50 -21.72
C ALA A 13 -2.99 -4.45 -22.50
N GLY A 14 -1.88 -4.86 -21.88
CA GLY A 14 -0.87 -5.70 -22.53
C GLY A 14 0.50 -5.71 -21.88
N ALA A 15 0.77 -4.80 -20.92
CA ALA A 15 2.02 -4.80 -20.16
C ALA A 15 2.01 -5.77 -18.95
N ILE A 16 1.24 -6.86 -19.00
CA ILE A 16 1.30 -7.91 -17.98
C ILE A 16 2.46 -8.84 -18.35
N GLY A 17 3.68 -8.32 -18.18
CA GLY A 17 4.85 -9.18 -18.02
C GLY A 17 4.55 -10.18 -16.92
N ARG A 18 4.90 -11.44 -17.14
CA ARG A 18 4.76 -12.51 -16.15
C ARG A 18 5.59 -12.16 -14.91
N TYR A 19 5.02 -11.41 -13.98
CA TYR A 19 5.61 -11.16 -12.68
C TYR A 19 5.50 -12.46 -11.88
N ARG A 20 6.68 -13.02 -11.58
CA ARG A 20 6.86 -14.07 -10.57
C ARG A 20 6.38 -13.55 -9.21
N PRO A 21 5.93 -14.43 -8.29
CA PRO A 21 5.02 -14.04 -7.21
C PRO A 21 5.65 -12.93 -6.38
N THR A 22 5.07 -11.73 -6.47
CA THR A 22 5.26 -10.73 -5.44
C THR A 22 4.55 -11.26 -4.20
N SER A 23 5.33 -11.43 -3.13
CA SER A 23 4.77 -11.81 -1.85
C SER A 23 3.96 -10.62 -1.37
N TRP A 24 2.66 -10.80 -1.18
CA TRP A 24 1.81 -9.74 -0.64
C TRP A 24 1.74 -9.91 0.86
N LEU A 25 2.13 -8.88 1.60
CA LEU A 25 2.02 -8.84 3.05
C LEU A 25 0.73 -8.12 3.44
N ASN A 26 -0.15 -8.81 4.16
CA ASN A 26 -1.35 -8.20 4.71
C ASN A 26 -1.07 -7.63 6.11
N LEU A 27 -0.83 -6.32 6.20
CA LEU A 27 -0.56 -5.63 7.46
C LEU A 27 -1.75 -5.64 8.44
N SER A 28 -2.96 -5.89 7.95
CA SER A 28 -4.15 -5.98 8.80
C SER A 28 -4.20 -7.28 9.60
N GLN A 29 -3.55 -8.35 9.13
CA GLN A 29 -3.59 -9.69 9.72
C GLN A 29 -2.34 -10.04 10.53
N LEU A 30 -1.36 -9.14 10.62
CA LEU A 30 -0.16 -9.34 11.42
C LEU A 30 -0.47 -9.30 12.92
N GLU A 31 0.25 -10.11 13.69
CA GLU A 31 0.24 -10.04 15.14
C GLU A 31 0.73 -8.64 15.61
N PRO A 32 0.26 -8.14 16.76
CA PRO A 32 0.61 -6.79 17.23
C PRO A 32 2.13 -6.52 17.30
N ALA A 33 2.92 -7.53 17.65
CA ALA A 33 4.38 -7.44 17.73
C ALA A 33 5.03 -7.32 16.34
N GLU A 34 4.60 -8.15 15.37
CA GLU A 34 5.12 -8.14 13.99
C GLU A 34 4.69 -6.87 13.25
N LYS A 35 3.46 -6.44 13.49
CA LYS A 35 2.92 -5.19 12.97
C LYS A 35 3.74 -3.99 13.42
N ALA A 36 4.15 -3.94 14.69
CA ALA A 36 4.99 -2.86 15.20
C ALA A 36 6.35 -2.81 14.51
N ALA A 37 6.98 -3.98 14.31
CA ALA A 37 8.27 -4.09 13.63
C ALA A 37 8.19 -3.61 12.17
N HIS A 38 7.22 -4.11 11.39
CA HIS A 38 7.03 -3.66 10.01
C HIS A 38 6.59 -2.20 9.92
N TRP A 39 5.86 -1.68 10.91
CA TRP A 39 5.52 -0.27 10.93
C TRP A 39 6.71 0.64 11.16
N GLN A 40 7.65 0.19 11.98
CA GLN A 40 8.91 0.89 12.17
C GLN A 40 9.75 0.85 10.89
N GLU A 41 9.85 -0.32 10.25
CA GLU A 41 10.55 -0.48 8.97
C GLU A 41 9.97 0.42 7.87
N ILE A 42 8.64 0.50 7.75
CA ILE A 42 7.96 1.37 6.78
C ILE A 42 8.25 2.85 7.09
N ARG A 43 8.30 3.26 8.36
CA ARG A 43 8.67 4.65 8.71
C ARG A 43 10.10 4.98 8.34
N GLU A 44 11.03 4.04 8.54
CA GLU A 44 12.46 4.24 8.31
C GLU A 44 12.79 4.21 6.80
N GLN A 45 12.24 3.24 6.07
CA GLN A 45 12.55 3.05 4.65
C GLN A 45 11.63 3.86 3.72
N GLN A 46 10.38 4.10 4.12
CA GLN A 46 9.35 4.71 3.27
C GLN A 46 8.48 5.73 4.05
N PRO A 47 9.06 6.86 4.51
CA PRO A 47 8.36 7.84 5.34
C PRO A 47 7.13 8.44 4.65
N ALA A 48 7.13 8.55 3.32
CA ALA A 48 5.97 9.02 2.55
C ALA A 48 4.79 8.03 2.61
N LEU A 49 5.07 6.72 2.55
CA LEU A 49 4.06 5.69 2.70
C LEU A 49 3.50 5.67 4.12
N ALA A 50 4.37 5.80 5.13
CA ALA A 50 3.96 5.90 6.53
C ALA A 50 3.02 7.10 6.76
N ALA A 51 3.30 8.24 6.12
CA ALA A 51 2.44 9.43 6.19
C ALA A 51 1.06 9.18 5.55
N LEU A 52 1.02 8.62 4.34
CA LEU A 52 -0.23 8.30 3.64
C LEU A 52 -1.11 7.35 4.45
N LEU A 53 -0.51 6.31 5.01
CA LEU A 53 -1.25 5.34 5.82
C LEU A 53 -1.70 5.93 7.16
N ALA A 54 -1.10 7.01 7.65
CA ALA A 54 -1.55 7.75 8.82
C ALA A 54 -2.62 8.82 8.50
N GLU A 55 -2.90 9.08 7.21
CA GLU A 55 -3.87 10.12 6.84
C GLU A 55 -5.29 9.77 7.33
N PRO A 56 -6.02 10.75 7.91
CA PRO A 56 -7.39 10.52 8.37
C PRO A 56 -8.34 10.05 7.26
N GLY A 57 -8.15 10.55 6.03
CA GLY A 57 -8.95 10.14 4.87
C GLY A 57 -8.72 8.68 4.50
N PHE A 58 -7.47 8.23 4.53
CA PHE A 58 -7.12 6.83 4.30
C PHE A 58 -7.71 5.92 5.39
N GLN A 59 -7.61 6.32 6.66
CA GLN A 59 -8.20 5.56 7.78
C GLN A 59 -9.73 5.49 7.71
N ALA A 60 -10.38 6.58 7.29
CA ALA A 60 -11.82 6.61 7.06
C ALA A 60 -12.23 5.64 5.93
N LEU A 61 -11.52 5.64 4.81
CA LEU A 61 -11.75 4.69 3.71
C LEU A 61 -11.52 3.25 4.17
N ARG A 62 -10.42 2.97 4.87
CA ARG A 62 -10.14 1.63 5.39
C ARG A 62 -11.30 1.12 6.27
N THR A 63 -11.82 1.99 7.12
CA THR A 63 -12.93 1.65 8.03
C THR A 63 -14.24 1.47 7.27
N GLN A 64 -14.57 2.39 6.37
CA GLN A 64 -15.82 2.38 5.60
C GLN A 64 -15.94 1.12 4.72
N PHE A 65 -14.84 0.68 4.14
CA PHE A 65 -14.81 -0.48 3.26
C PHE A 65 -14.40 -1.78 3.97
N ASN A 66 -14.12 -1.74 5.28
CA ASN A 66 -13.51 -2.84 6.03
C ASN A 66 -12.31 -3.44 5.27
N ALA A 67 -11.47 -2.57 4.72
CA ALA A 67 -10.44 -2.94 3.76
C ALA A 67 -9.16 -3.40 4.45
N ASP A 68 -8.56 -4.45 3.92
CA ASP A 68 -7.24 -4.91 4.31
C ASP A 68 -6.13 -4.08 3.65
N VAL A 69 -5.06 -3.82 4.39
CA VAL A 69 -3.89 -3.11 3.88
C VAL A 69 -2.88 -4.13 3.41
N MET A 70 -2.78 -4.29 2.09
CA MET A 70 -1.79 -5.14 1.45
C MET A 70 -0.62 -4.31 0.96
N ILE A 71 0.60 -4.71 1.32
CA ILE A 71 1.83 -4.14 0.80
C ILE A 71 2.53 -5.20 -0.04
N GLU A 72 2.93 -4.80 -1.24
CA GLU A 72 3.77 -5.63 -2.09
C GLU A 72 5.18 -5.66 -1.49
N THR A 73 5.67 -6.86 -1.13
CA THR A 73 7.05 -7.04 -0.68
C THR A 73 7.86 -7.66 -1.82
N GLU A 74 9.03 -7.06 -2.09
CA GLU A 74 10.01 -7.72 -2.95
C GLU A 74 10.59 -8.91 -2.17
N PRO A 75 10.84 -10.06 -2.83
CA PRO A 75 11.60 -11.13 -2.21
C PRO A 75 13.01 -10.59 -1.88
N HIS A 76 13.32 -10.50 -0.59
CA HIS A 76 14.68 -10.28 -0.11
C HIS A 76 15.46 -11.57 -0.36
N ASP A 77 16.40 -11.55 -1.31
CA ASP A 77 17.39 -12.62 -1.55
C ASP A 77 18.67 -12.32 -0.75
#